data_AF-A0A6L8FVZ8-F1
#
_entry.id   AF-A0A6L8FVZ8-F1
#
_cell.length_a   1.000
_cell.length_b   1.000
_cell.length_c   1.000
_cell.angle_alpha   90.00
_cell.angle_beta   90.00
_cell.angle_gamma   90.00
#
_symmetry.space_group_name_H-M   'P 1'
#
loop_
_entity.id
_entity.type
_entity.pdbx_description
1 polymer ?
#
loop_
_entity_poly.entity_id
_entity_poly.type
_entity_poly.pdbx_seq_one_letter_code
_entity_poly.pdbx_strand_id
1 'polypeptide(L)'
;MRSHQEPARDVPIVEETDVVVCGGGPAGVAAAIAAARQGVKTRLIELHGCLGGVWTTGALSWIIDSANKPGIMAEITARLDQRDARRLRHDGGKNYAYDVEEMKRLLDDMCL
;
A
#
# COMPACT_ATOMS: atom_id res chain seq x y z
N MET A 1 31.73 6.76 -21.00
CA MET A 1 30.99 5.97 -19.99
C MET A 1 31.77 4.68 -19.76
N ARG A 2 32.06 4.27 -18.52
CA ARG A 2 32.73 2.98 -18.25
C ARG A 2 31.66 1.88 -18.17
N SER A 3 31.92 0.71 -18.76
CA SER A 3 31.04 -0.46 -18.67
C SER A 3 31.72 -1.57 -17.86
N HIS A 4 30.90 -2.42 -17.25
CA HIS A 4 31.30 -3.65 -16.59
C HIS A 4 30.57 -4.81 -17.27
N GLN A 5 31.26 -5.92 -17.53
CA GLN A 5 30.64 -7.13 -18.03
C GLN A 5 30.52 -8.15 -16.90
N GLU A 6 29.29 -8.60 -16.67
CA GLU A 6 28.97 -9.67 -15.74
C GLU A 6 28.77 -10.99 -16.52
N PRO A 7 29.08 -12.16 -15.92
CA PRO A 7 28.84 -13.45 -16.55
C PRO A 7 27.36 -13.69 -16.85
N ALA A 8 27.07 -14.24 -18.03
CA ALA A 8 25.73 -14.74 -18.36
C ALA A 8 25.38 -15.93 -17.44
N ARG A 9 24.13 -15.99 -16.99
CA ARG A 9 23.59 -17.09 -16.20
C ARG A 9 22.11 -17.30 -16.47
N ASP A 10 21.67 -18.54 -16.40
CA ASP A 10 20.24 -18.86 -16.32
C ASP A 10 19.74 -18.56 -14.91
N VAL A 11 18.70 -17.74 -14.81
CA VAL A 11 18.06 -17.39 -13.54
C VAL A 11 16.74 -18.15 -13.45
N PRO A 12 16.50 -18.93 -12.38
CA PRO A 12 15.24 -19.65 -12.24
C PRO A 12 14.07 -18.67 -12.10
N ILE A 13 12.98 -18.97 -12.81
CA ILE A 13 11.71 -18.26 -12.65
C ILE A 13 11.09 -18.75 -11.33
N VAL A 14 10.93 -17.84 -10.36
CA VAL A 14 10.38 -18.15 -9.03
C VAL A 14 8.86 -18.13 -9.01
N GLU A 15 8.23 -17.39 -9.91
CA GLU A 15 6.79 -17.24 -10.04
C GLU A 15 6.42 -16.60 -11.39
N GLU A 16 5.33 -17.07 -11.99
CA GLU A 16 4.65 -16.39 -13.11
C GLU A 16 3.40 -15.67 -12.60
N THR A 17 3.22 -14.41 -12.95
CA THR A 17 2.08 -13.57 -12.55
C THR A 17 1.67 -12.66 -13.69
N ASP A 18 0.41 -12.24 -13.73
CA ASP A 18 -0.08 -11.33 -14.77
C ASP A 18 0.35 -9.88 -14.50
N VAL A 19 0.39 -9.48 -13.23
CA VAL A 19 0.78 -8.13 -12.78
C VAL A 19 1.78 -8.20 -11.64
N VAL A 20 2.90 -7.47 -11.76
CA VAL A 20 3.85 -7.22 -10.67
C VAL A 20 3.77 -5.74 -10.29
N VAL A 21 3.51 -5.46 -9.01
CA VAL A 21 3.56 -4.12 -8.43
C VAL A 21 4.82 -3.99 -7.58
N CYS A 22 5.68 -3.06 -7.93
CA CYS A 22 6.93 -2.78 -7.22
C CYS A 22 6.79 -1.54 -6.34
N GLY A 23 6.68 -1.74 -5.03
CA GLY A 23 6.50 -0.72 -4.00
C GLY A 23 5.11 -0.78 -3.38
N GLY A 24 5.04 -1.09 -2.08
CA GLY A 24 3.85 -1.13 -1.22
C GLY A 24 3.48 0.22 -0.63
N GLY A 25 3.76 1.33 -1.31
CA GLY A 25 3.25 2.64 -0.93
C GLY A 25 1.75 2.81 -1.19
N PRO A 26 1.18 4.01 -0.96
CA PRO A 26 -0.25 4.29 -1.16
C PRO A 26 -0.78 3.85 -2.53
N ALA A 27 -0.06 4.23 -3.58
CA ALA A 27 -0.43 3.93 -4.95
C ALA A 27 -0.27 2.43 -5.27
N GLY A 28 0.80 1.80 -4.78
CA GLY A 28 1.09 0.40 -5.07
C GLY A 28 0.13 -0.56 -4.37
N VAL A 29 -0.20 -0.32 -3.10
CA VAL A 29 -1.23 -1.10 -2.40
C VAL A 29 -2.59 -0.94 -3.09
N ALA A 30 -2.97 0.28 -3.45
CA ALA A 30 -4.21 0.52 -4.19
C ALA A 30 -4.22 -0.20 -5.55
N ALA A 31 -3.12 -0.17 -6.30
CA ALA A 31 -2.99 -0.87 -7.59
C ALA A 31 -3.06 -2.39 -7.42
N ALA A 32 -2.35 -2.95 -6.44
CA ALA A 32 -2.33 -4.38 -6.16
C ALA A 32 -3.73 -4.89 -5.78
N ILE A 33 -4.42 -4.19 -4.88
CA ILE A 33 -5.80 -4.52 -4.48
C ILE A 33 -6.74 -4.43 -5.69
N ALA A 34 -6.65 -3.37 -6.48
CA ALA A 34 -7.51 -3.18 -7.65
C ALA A 34 -7.29 -4.26 -8.72
N ALA A 35 -6.06 -4.67 -8.96
CA ALA A 35 -5.73 -5.75 -9.90
C ALA A 35 -6.23 -7.11 -9.38
N ALA A 36 -5.91 -7.45 -8.12
CA ALA A 36 -6.35 -8.70 -7.50
C ALA A 36 -7.88 -8.84 -7.48
N ARG A 37 -8.62 -7.76 -7.18
CA ARG A 37 -10.09 -7.74 -7.20
C ARG A 37 -10.70 -7.92 -8.58
N GLN A 38 -9.92 -7.76 -9.66
CA GLN A 38 -10.33 -8.09 -11.03
C GLN A 38 -10.01 -9.54 -11.41
N GLY A 39 -9.57 -10.37 -10.46
CA GLY A 39 -9.23 -11.78 -10.68
C GLY A 39 -7.86 -11.99 -11.33
N VAL A 40 -7.02 -10.95 -11.36
CA VAL A 40 -5.69 -10.98 -11.98
C VAL A 40 -4.67 -11.54 -10.99
N LYS A 41 -3.83 -12.49 -11.42
CA LYS A 41 -2.75 -12.99 -10.57
C LYS A 41 -1.74 -11.85 -10.36
N THR A 42 -1.70 -11.33 -9.14
CA THR A 42 -1.00 -10.09 -8.81
C THR A 42 0.04 -10.35 -7.73
N ARG A 43 1.28 -9.90 -7.97
CA ARG A 43 2.38 -9.91 -6.99
C ARG A 43 2.70 -8.47 -6.56
N LEU A 44 2.62 -8.20 -5.26
CA LEU A 44 3.10 -6.95 -4.65
C LEU A 44 4.46 -7.20 -3.97
N ILE A 45 5.44 -6.33 -4.24
CA ILE A 45 6.78 -6.39 -3.65
C ILE A 45 7.05 -5.08 -2.91
N GLU A 46 7.53 -5.16 -1.67
CA GLU A 46 7.87 -3.98 -0.85
C GLU A 46 9.25 -4.15 -0.21
N LEU A 47 10.00 -3.05 -0.14
CA LEU A 47 11.37 -3.02 0.36
C LEU A 47 11.46 -2.89 1.90
N HIS A 48 10.59 -2.09 2.50
CA HIS A 48 10.71 -1.63 3.89
C HIS A 48 10.06 -2.55 4.94
N GLY A 49 9.78 -3.81 4.59
CA GLY A 49 9.28 -4.83 5.52
C GLY A 49 7.83 -4.66 6.00
N CYS A 50 7.14 -3.58 5.63
CA CYS A 50 5.72 -3.38 5.88
C CYS A 50 5.09 -2.52 4.76
N LEU A 51 3.79 -2.69 4.54
CA LEU A 51 3.04 -1.91 3.56
C LEU A 51 2.76 -0.49 4.07
N GLY A 52 2.50 0.43 3.14
CA GLY A 52 2.11 1.83 3.37
C GLY A 52 3.14 2.86 2.90
N GLY A 53 4.42 2.50 2.77
CA GLY A 53 5.47 3.40 2.33
C GLY A 53 5.51 4.69 3.16
N VAL A 54 5.23 5.85 2.54
CA VAL A 54 5.19 7.13 3.28
C VAL A 54 4.14 7.16 4.39
N TRP A 55 3.06 6.38 4.29
CA TRP A 55 2.03 6.29 5.33
C TRP A 55 2.53 5.60 6.61
N THR A 56 3.50 4.70 6.48
CA THR A 56 3.94 3.84 7.57
C THR A 56 5.41 4.05 7.88
N THR A 57 6.31 3.57 7.01
CA THR A 57 7.77 3.77 7.14
C THR A 57 8.15 5.24 7.16
N GLY A 58 7.48 6.08 6.37
CA GLY A 58 7.72 7.53 6.35
C GLY A 58 7.00 8.33 7.45
N ALA A 59 6.13 7.67 8.24
CA ALA A 59 5.33 8.28 9.30
C ALA A 59 4.52 9.54 8.90
N LEU A 60 4.17 9.69 7.62
CA LEU A 60 3.27 10.73 7.14
C LEU A 60 1.83 10.30 7.42
N SER A 61 1.45 10.37 8.70
CA SER A 61 0.21 9.81 9.23
C SER A 61 -1.03 10.67 8.98
N TRP A 62 -0.90 11.77 8.23
CA TRP A 62 -2.03 12.64 7.91
C TRP A 62 -2.67 12.27 6.57
N ILE A 63 -3.97 11.94 6.62
CA ILE A 63 -4.84 11.94 5.44
C ILE A 63 -5.59 13.27 5.41
N ILE A 64 -5.35 14.02 4.34
CA ILE A 64 -6.02 15.28 4.05
C ILE A 64 -7.10 15.03 3.00
N ASP A 65 -8.26 15.64 3.18
CA ASP A 65 -9.39 15.63 2.25
C ASP A 65 -9.85 14.21 1.87
N SER A 66 -10.02 13.34 2.87
CA SER A 66 -10.45 11.96 2.66
C SER A 66 -11.83 11.84 2.04
N ALA A 67 -12.71 12.83 2.25
CA ALA A 67 -14.05 12.85 1.71
C ALA A 67 -14.08 12.90 0.17
N ASN A 68 -13.04 13.47 -0.46
CA ASN A 68 -12.90 13.54 -1.91
C ASN A 68 -12.03 12.41 -2.50
N LYS A 69 -11.74 11.37 -1.71
CA LYS A 69 -10.90 10.22 -2.11
C LYS A 69 -11.72 8.93 -2.09
N PRO A 70 -12.52 8.67 -3.14
CA PRO A 70 -13.40 7.50 -3.20
C PRO A 70 -12.63 6.18 -3.41
N GLY A 71 -13.37 5.09 -3.54
CA GLY A 71 -12.82 3.77 -3.83
C GLY A 71 -12.00 3.21 -2.65
N ILE A 72 -10.81 2.70 -2.93
CA ILE A 72 -9.96 2.04 -1.94
C ILE A 72 -9.63 2.96 -0.75
N MET A 73 -9.49 4.28 -0.96
CA MET A 73 -9.25 5.19 0.18
C MET A 73 -10.47 5.40 1.07
N ALA A 74 -11.66 5.43 0.51
CA ALA A 74 -12.89 5.48 1.30
C ALA A 74 -13.03 4.20 2.14
N GLU A 75 -12.69 3.04 1.55
CA GLU A 75 -12.66 1.76 2.26
C GLU A 75 -11.60 1.73 3.37
N ILE A 76 -10.38 2.19 3.12
CA ILE A 76 -9.33 2.31 4.13
C ILE A 76 -9.80 3.21 5.28
N THR A 77 -10.39 4.37 4.96
CA THR A 77 -10.92 5.31 5.98
C THR A 77 -11.98 4.63 6.86
N ALA A 78 -12.94 3.93 6.24
CA ALA A 78 -13.99 3.22 6.96
C ALA A 78 -13.45 2.05 7.81
N ARG A 79 -12.46 1.31 7.33
CA ARG A 79 -11.83 0.23 8.09
C ARG A 79 -10.97 0.75 9.24
N LEU A 80 -10.30 1.89 9.08
CA LEU A 80 -9.62 2.56 10.20
C LEU A 80 -10.61 3.05 11.25
N ASP A 81 -11.82 3.47 10.85
CA ASP A 81 -12.90 3.78 11.80
C ASP A 81 -13.34 2.55 12.59
N GLN A 82 -13.53 1.41 11.92
CA GLN A 82 -13.89 0.15 12.56
C GLN A 82 -12.83 -0.37 13.54
N ARG A 83 -11.56 -0.02 13.31
CA ARG A 83 -10.43 -0.35 14.19
C ARG A 83 -10.21 0.66 15.31
N ASP A 84 -11.02 1.71 15.38
CA ASP A 84 -10.76 2.88 16.22
C ASP A 84 -9.30 3.36 16.07
N ALA A 85 -8.84 3.52 14.83
CA ALA A 85 -7.44 3.83 14.49
C ALA A 85 -7.23 5.26 13.97
N ARG A 86 -8.31 6.01 13.67
CA ARG A 86 -8.20 7.41 13.25
C ARG A 86 -8.09 8.33 14.48
N ARG A 87 -7.06 9.17 14.48
CA ARG A 87 -6.68 10.14 15.51
C ARG A 87 -6.83 11.58 14.97
N LEU A 88 -6.81 12.57 15.87
CA LEU A 88 -6.73 14.00 15.54
C LEU A 88 -7.63 14.40 14.35
N ARG A 89 -8.93 14.16 14.48
CA ARG A 89 -9.91 14.36 13.39
C ARG A 89 -10.32 15.84 13.32
N HIS A 90 -10.21 16.44 12.15
CA HIS A 90 -10.61 17.81 11.85
C HIS A 90 -11.64 17.88 10.71
N ASP A 91 -12.37 18.98 10.65
CA ASP A 91 -13.35 19.30 9.60
C ASP A 91 -14.37 18.18 9.36
N GLY A 92 -15.05 17.77 10.43
CA GLY A 92 -16.00 16.64 10.37
C GLY A 92 -15.33 15.28 10.13
N GLY A 93 -14.02 15.20 10.33
CA GLY A 93 -13.23 14.00 10.10
C GLY A 93 -12.81 13.78 8.65
N LYS A 94 -12.89 14.77 7.76
CA LYS A 94 -12.29 14.62 6.41
C LYS A 94 -10.77 14.75 6.43
N ASN A 95 -10.22 15.40 7.45
CA ASN A 95 -8.79 15.54 7.70
C ASN A 95 -8.48 14.78 9.00
N TYR A 96 -7.55 13.83 8.99
CA TYR A 96 -7.26 13.04 10.18
C TYR A 96 -5.84 12.50 10.19
N ALA A 97 -5.31 12.31 11.41
CA ALA A 97 -4.16 11.44 11.63
C ALA A 97 -4.61 9.98 11.84
N TYR A 98 -3.73 9.00 11.73
CA TYR A 98 -4.04 7.62 12.08
C TYR A 98 -2.90 6.97 12.87
N ASP A 99 -3.23 5.88 13.57
CA ASP A 99 -2.25 5.01 14.18
C ASP A 99 -1.48 4.24 13.08
N VAL A 100 -0.17 4.44 13.05
CA VAL A 100 0.72 3.91 12.00
C VAL A 100 0.79 2.39 12.03
N GLU A 101 0.77 1.78 13.21
CA GLU A 101 0.84 0.31 13.31
C GLU A 101 -0.47 -0.33 12.87
N GLU A 102 -1.60 0.29 13.22
CA GLU A 102 -2.91 -0.16 12.71
C GLU A 102 -3.06 0.05 11.19
N MET A 103 -2.44 1.08 10.63
CA MET A 103 -2.37 1.22 9.16
C MET A 103 -1.59 0.07 8.52
N LYS A 104 -0.42 -0.31 9.05
CA LYS A 104 0.35 -1.46 8.51
C LYS A 104 -0.51 -2.72 8.49
N ARG A 105 -1.12 -3.05 9.63
CA ARG A 105 -1.98 -4.24 9.79
C ARG A 105 -3.18 -4.20 8.86
N LEU A 106 -3.82 -3.04 8.73
CA LEU A 106 -4.94 -2.87 7.81
C LEU A 106 -4.53 -3.14 6.37
N LEU A 107 -3.38 -2.62 5.92
CA LEU A 107 -2.92 -2.82 4.55
C LEU A 107 -2.53 -4.29 4.30
N ASP A 108 -1.90 -4.96 5.28
CA ASP A 108 -1.63 -6.40 5.20
C ASP A 108 -2.94 -7.20 5.07
N ASP A 109 -3.94 -6.92 5.91
CA ASP A 109 -5.26 -7.58 5.86
C ASP A 109 -6.03 -7.30 4.55
N MET A 110 -5.72 -6.20 3.85
CA MET A 110 -6.34 -5.87 2.56
C MET A 110 -5.61 -6.49 1.37
N CYS A 111 -4.38 -6.96 1.55
CA CYS A 111 -3.53 -7.56 0.52
C CYS A 111 -3.37 -9.09 0.64
N LEU A 112 -3.87 -9.70 1.73
CA LEU A 112 -3.97 -11.14 1.93
C LEU A 112 -5.36 -11.67 1.51
#